data_AF-A0A0M3QA78-F1
#
_entry.id   AF-A0A0M3QA78-F1
#
_cell.length_a   1.000
_cell.length_b   1.000
_cell.length_c   1.000
_cell.angle_alpha   90.00
_cell.angle_beta   90.00
_cell.angle_gamma   90.00
#
_symmetry.space_group_name_H-M   'P 1'
#
loop_
_entity.id
_entity.type
_entity.pdbx_description
1 polymer ?
#
loop_
_entity_poly.entity_id
_entity_poly.type
_entity_poly.pdbx_seq_one_letter_code
_entity_poly.pdbx_strand_id
1 'polypeptide(L)'
;MAGISLPAVEPCLGKINITAPFEEHLERVRHGVEVAKLSGAKYIRIFSFFNPEGSDPAQYLDEVIARTRVMVELAKQGGITLLHENEKGVYGDSSERVKCLLPTINAPPTAGFKKLPTMSKQDSSLSTRHVQW
;
A
#
# COMPACT_ATOMS: atom_id res chain seq x y z
N MET A 1 -33.73 5.93 16.69
CA MET A 1 -32.93 4.81 16.14
C MET A 1 -31.47 5.19 16.26
N ALA A 2 -30.73 4.56 17.17
CA ALA A 2 -29.30 4.83 17.34
C ALA A 2 -28.55 4.11 16.22
N GLY A 3 -28.14 4.85 15.19
CA GLY A 3 -27.25 4.37 14.15
C GLY A 3 -25.86 4.20 14.76
N ILE A 4 -25.56 2.99 15.23
CA ILE A 4 -24.20 2.64 15.62
C ILE A 4 -23.40 2.58 14.32
N SER A 5 -22.67 3.65 14.02
CA SER A 5 -21.57 3.59 13.08
C SER A 5 -20.53 2.69 13.72
N LEU A 6 -20.43 1.44 13.22
CA LEU A 6 -19.29 0.59 13.54
C LEU A 6 -18.05 1.44 13.26
N PRO A 7 -17.19 1.75 14.25
CA PRO A 7 -15.89 2.27 13.93
C PRO A 7 -15.21 1.13 13.18
N ALA A 8 -15.22 1.20 11.85
CA ALA A 8 -14.46 0.28 11.05
C ALA A 8 -13.03 0.42 11.56
N VAL A 9 -12.57 -0.58 12.30
CA VAL A 9 -11.16 -0.80 12.59
C VAL A 9 -10.56 -1.18 11.24
N GLU A 10 -10.48 -0.21 10.33
CA GLU A 10 -9.79 -0.33 9.07
C GLU A 10 -8.34 -0.59 9.46
N PRO A 11 -7.79 -1.79 9.17
CA PRO A 11 -6.45 -2.14 9.58
C PRO A 11 -5.48 -1.28 8.78
N CYS A 12 -5.09 -0.14 9.37
CA CYS A 12 -4.09 0.82 8.90
C CYS A 12 -3.52 0.49 7.50
N LEU A 13 -4.26 0.83 6.44
CA LEU A 13 -3.84 0.52 5.08
C LEU A 13 -2.51 1.24 4.80
N GLY A 14 -1.54 0.54 4.20
CA GLY A 14 -0.16 1.01 4.05
C GLY A 14 0.80 0.54 5.15
N LYS A 15 0.35 0.25 6.38
CA LYS A 15 1.25 -0.09 7.52
C LYS A 15 1.74 -1.56 7.53
N ILE A 16 2.30 -2.01 6.42
CA ILE A 16 3.06 -3.27 6.33
C ILE A 16 4.52 -2.96 6.02
N ASN A 17 5.42 -3.91 6.26
CA ASN A 17 6.78 -3.78 5.74
C ASN A 17 6.74 -3.79 4.20
N ILE A 18 7.54 -2.94 3.55
CA ILE A 18 7.64 -2.89 2.10
C ILE A 18 8.12 -4.22 1.48
N THR A 19 8.83 -5.05 2.26
CA THR A 19 9.25 -6.40 1.83
C THR A 19 8.20 -7.50 2.10
N ALA A 20 7.12 -7.18 2.81
CA ALA A 20 6.06 -8.14 3.10
C ALA A 20 5.21 -8.44 1.85
N PRO A 21 4.53 -9.62 1.80
CA PRO A 21 3.62 -9.97 0.71
C PRO A 21 2.56 -8.90 0.48
N PHE A 22 2.48 -8.39 -0.75
CA PHE A 22 1.55 -7.31 -1.09
C PHE A 22 0.12 -7.80 -1.33
N GLU A 23 -0.06 -9.02 -1.84
CA GLU A 23 -1.37 -9.53 -2.27
C GLU A 23 -2.40 -9.56 -1.13
N GLU A 24 -2.02 -10.08 0.04
CA GLU A 24 -2.90 -10.10 1.22
C GLU A 24 -3.26 -8.69 1.68
N HIS A 25 -2.35 -7.73 1.49
CA HIS A 25 -2.63 -6.34 1.81
C HIS A 25 -3.58 -5.70 0.81
N LEU A 26 -3.43 -6.03 -0.48
CA LEU A 26 -4.29 -5.53 -1.52
C LEU A 26 -5.75 -6.01 -1.33
N GLU A 27 -5.95 -7.25 -0.86
CA GLU A 27 -7.28 -7.73 -0.50
C GLU A 27 -7.90 -6.96 0.68
N ARG A 28 -7.09 -6.53 1.66
CA ARG A 28 -7.57 -5.63 2.72
C ARG A 28 -7.98 -4.27 2.16
N VAL A 29 -7.22 -3.71 1.22
CA VAL A 29 -7.56 -2.45 0.54
C VAL A 29 -8.87 -2.61 -0.24
N ARG A 30 -9.05 -3.74 -0.94
CA ARG A 30 -10.30 -4.06 -1.66
C ARG A 30 -11.50 -4.06 -0.74
N HIS A 31 -11.36 -4.74 0.40
CA HIS A 31 -12.41 -4.80 1.40
C HIS A 31 -12.73 -3.42 1.97
N GLY A 32 -11.73 -2.61 2.31
CA GLY A 32 -11.95 -1.23 2.79
C GLY A 32 -12.68 -0.37 1.75
N VAL A 33 -12.34 -0.50 0.46
CA VAL A 33 -13.05 0.19 -0.64
C VAL A 33 -14.50 -0.27 -0.75
N GLU A 34 -14.79 -1.57 -0.61
CA GLU A 34 -16.15 -2.13 -0.58
C GLU A 34 -16.96 -1.52 0.58
N VAL A 35 -16.40 -1.51 1.79
CA VAL A 35 -17.04 -0.99 3.01
C VAL A 35 -17.29 0.52 2.89
N ALA A 36 -16.32 1.27 2.35
CA ALA A 36 -16.46 2.71 2.12
C ALA A 36 -17.61 3.01 1.14
N LYS A 37 -17.76 2.23 0.07
CA LYS A 37 -18.90 2.36 -0.84
C LYS A 37 -20.23 2.14 -0.14
N LEU A 38 -20.34 1.03 0.61
CA LEU A 38 -21.58 0.65 1.29
C LEU A 38 -21.99 1.66 2.35
N SER A 39 -21.02 2.30 3.00
CA SER A 39 -21.25 3.37 3.99
C SER A 39 -21.45 4.76 3.38
N GLY A 40 -21.25 4.92 2.06
CA GLY A 40 -21.32 6.22 1.38
C GLY A 40 -20.13 7.14 1.68
N ALA A 41 -19.04 6.60 2.22
CA ALA A 41 -17.80 7.34 2.43
C ALA A 41 -17.14 7.68 1.08
N LYS A 42 -16.54 8.86 0.98
CA LYS A 42 -15.82 9.31 -0.23
C LYS A 42 -14.30 9.17 -0.12
N TYR A 43 -13.82 8.98 1.10
CA TYR A 43 -12.40 9.02 1.42
C TYR A 43 -12.02 7.83 2.29
N ILE A 44 -10.88 7.22 2.00
CA ILE A 44 -10.20 6.27 2.89
C ILE A 44 -8.84 6.85 3.23
N ARG A 45 -8.50 6.83 4.51
CA ARG A 45 -7.20 7.23 5.00
C ARG A 45 -6.22 6.07 4.87
N ILE A 46 -5.08 6.35 4.25
CA ILE A 46 -3.98 5.39 4.08
C ILE A 46 -2.71 5.98 4.67
N PHE A 47 -1.77 5.10 4.98
CA PHE A 47 -0.39 5.43 5.29
C PHE A 47 0.49 4.91 4.16
N SER A 48 1.80 4.95 4.39
CA SER A 48 2.78 4.26 3.56
C SER A 48 3.42 3.09 4.32
N PHE A 49 4.31 2.38 3.63
CA PHE A 49 4.95 1.15 4.10
C PHE A 49 6.08 1.42 5.09
N PHE A 50 6.30 0.50 6.03
CA PHE A 50 7.49 0.50 6.88
C PHE A 50 8.71 0.07 6.06
N ASN A 51 9.82 0.78 6.24
CA ASN A 51 11.11 0.36 5.69
C ASN A 51 11.75 -0.70 6.61
N PRO A 52 12.55 -1.63 6.08
CA PRO A 52 13.37 -2.51 6.91
C PRO A 52 14.32 -1.70 7.80
N GLU A 53 14.51 -2.17 9.03
CA GLU A 53 15.40 -1.50 9.98
C GLU A 53 16.84 -1.43 9.44
N GLY A 54 17.49 -0.27 9.58
CA GLY A 54 18.87 -0.05 9.12
C GLY A 54 19.04 0.05 7.59
N SER A 55 17.96 0.02 6.81
CA SER A 55 18.02 0.22 5.35
C SER A 55 17.86 1.68 4.94
N ASP A 56 18.37 2.03 3.76
CA ASP A 56 18.15 3.35 3.18
C ASP A 56 16.75 3.42 2.53
N PRO A 57 15.85 4.30 3.01
CA PRO A 57 14.53 4.48 2.43
C PRO A 57 14.55 4.73 0.91
N ALA A 58 15.58 5.40 0.38
CA ALA A 58 15.66 5.72 -1.05
C ALA A 58 15.58 4.46 -1.95
N GLN A 59 16.07 3.31 -1.45
CA GLN A 59 16.07 2.02 -2.16
C GLN A 59 14.66 1.49 -2.43
N TYR A 60 13.66 1.93 -1.66
CA TYR A 60 12.29 1.43 -1.72
C TYR A 60 11.32 2.38 -2.43
N LEU A 61 11.78 3.54 -2.91
CA LEU A 61 10.91 4.54 -3.54
C LEU A 61 10.06 3.95 -4.67
N ASP A 62 10.70 3.22 -5.58
CA ASP A 62 10.03 2.65 -6.75
C ASP A 62 8.95 1.62 -6.35
N GLU A 63 9.24 0.77 -5.36
CA GLU A 63 8.28 -0.23 -4.86
C GLU A 63 7.12 0.43 -4.13
N VAL A 64 7.39 1.45 -3.31
CA VAL A 64 6.36 2.24 -2.62
C VAL A 64 5.45 2.92 -3.63
N ILE A 65 6.01 3.54 -4.69
CA ILE A 65 5.23 4.13 -5.78
C ILE A 65 4.39 3.07 -6.49
N ALA A 66 4.98 1.93 -6.87
CA ALA A 66 4.29 0.87 -7.59
C ALA A 66 3.08 0.34 -6.79
N ARG A 67 3.27 0.02 -5.51
CA ARG A 67 2.18 -0.46 -4.63
C ARG A 67 1.12 0.61 -4.39
N THR A 68 1.54 1.84 -4.11
CA THR A 68 0.61 2.97 -3.91
C THR A 68 -0.25 3.19 -5.15
N ARG A 69 0.32 3.08 -6.35
CA ARG A 69 -0.40 3.21 -7.61
C ARG A 69 -1.49 2.14 -7.76
N VAL A 70 -1.19 0.89 -7.41
CA VAL A 70 -2.17 -0.20 -7.42
C VAL A 70 -3.32 0.08 -6.46
N MET A 71 -3.02 0.54 -5.24
CA MET A 71 -4.04 0.90 -4.25
C MET A 71 -4.93 2.05 -4.72
N VAL A 72 -4.33 3.11 -5.28
CA VAL A 72 -5.05 4.27 -5.83
C VAL A 72 -5.99 3.86 -6.96
N GLU A 73 -5.55 3.00 -7.87
CA GLU A 73 -6.37 2.53 -8.98
C GLU A 73 -7.56 1.69 -8.49
N LEU A 74 -7.33 0.82 -7.50
CA LEU A 74 -8.39 0.05 -6.88
C LEU A 74 -9.45 0.94 -6.20
N ALA A 75 -9.01 1.96 -5.46
CA ALA A 75 -9.91 2.91 -4.82
C ALA A 75 -10.72 3.72 -5.84
N LYS A 76 -10.09 4.15 -6.94
CA LYS A 76 -10.74 4.87 -8.04
C LYS A 76 -11.83 4.05 -8.71
N GLN A 77 -11.58 2.77 -9.00
CA GLN A 77 -12.61 1.85 -9.50
C GLN A 77 -13.80 1.76 -8.53
N GLY A 78 -13.54 2.08 -7.25
CA GLY A 78 -14.56 2.17 -6.25
C GLY A 78 -15.23 3.52 -6.04
N GLY A 79 -14.85 4.56 -6.78
CA GLY A 79 -15.32 5.93 -6.52
C GLY A 79 -14.80 6.51 -5.21
N ILE A 80 -13.74 5.94 -4.64
CA ILE A 80 -13.13 6.35 -3.38
C ILE A 80 -11.80 7.07 -3.65
N THR A 81 -11.57 8.16 -2.91
CA THR A 81 -10.28 8.87 -2.91
C THR A 81 -9.43 8.42 -1.73
N LEU A 82 -8.16 8.06 -1.96
CA LEU A 82 -7.22 7.76 -0.88
C LEU A 82 -6.55 9.03 -0.37
N LEU A 83 -6.49 9.20 0.95
CA LEU A 83 -5.80 10.30 1.62
C LEU A 83 -4.58 9.76 2.36
N HIS A 84 -3.38 10.17 1.94
CA HIS A 84 -2.14 9.76 2.61
C HIS A 84 -1.90 10.57 3.87
N GLU A 85 -1.74 9.88 4.99
CA GLU A 85 -1.34 10.45 6.28
C GLU A 85 0.12 10.10 6.57
N ASN A 86 0.84 11.07 7.14
CA ASN A 86 2.22 10.90 7.55
C ASN A 86 2.25 10.33 8.96
N GLU A 87 3.07 9.30 9.17
CA GLU A 87 3.32 8.74 10.50
C GLU A 87 4.81 8.46 10.66
N LYS A 88 5.31 8.51 11.90
CA LYS A 88 6.71 8.19 12.17
C LYS A 88 7.02 6.73 11.79
N GLY A 89 8.12 6.53 11.08
CA GLY A 89 8.62 5.20 10.73
C GLY A 89 8.05 4.58 9.44
N VAL A 90 6.99 5.14 8.85
CA VAL A 90 6.59 4.76 7.47
C VAL A 90 7.38 5.56 6.44
N TYR A 91 7.37 5.13 5.18
CA TYR A 91 8.09 5.82 4.10
C TYR A 91 7.75 7.32 4.03
N GLY A 92 6.50 7.70 4.26
CA GLY A 92 6.04 9.09 4.28
C GLY A 92 6.36 9.89 5.55
N ASP A 93 7.28 9.43 6.40
CA ASP A 93 7.67 10.11 7.64
C ASP A 93 8.29 11.51 7.43
N SER A 94 8.92 11.80 6.27
CA SER A 94 9.48 13.13 5.95
C SER A 94 8.73 13.84 4.83
N SER A 95 8.76 15.18 4.87
CA SER A 95 8.07 16.03 3.91
C SER A 95 8.56 15.81 2.47
N GLU A 96 9.85 15.51 2.29
CA GLU A 96 10.51 15.25 1.02
C GLU A 96 9.99 13.95 0.41
N ARG A 97 9.87 12.89 1.22
CA ARG A 97 9.37 11.59 0.76
C ARG A 97 7.88 11.65 0.43
N VAL A 98 7.10 12.41 1.19
CA VAL A 98 5.70 12.67 0.87
C VAL A 98 5.58 13.42 -0.46
N LYS A 99 6.42 14.43 -0.71
CA LYS A 99 6.46 15.12 -2.01
C LYS A 99 6.71 14.16 -3.18
N CYS A 100 7.53 13.13 -3.00
CA CYS A 100 7.75 12.09 -4.02
C CYS A 100 6.51 11.20 -4.24
N LEU A 101 5.68 10.98 -3.21
CA LEU A 101 4.48 10.15 -3.30
C LEU A 101 3.25 10.89 -3.83
N LEU A 102 3.14 12.20 -3.56
CA LEU A 102 1.98 13.01 -3.94
C LEU A 102 1.58 12.89 -5.42
N PRO A 103 2.50 12.89 -6.41
CA PRO A 103 2.14 12.71 -7.81
C PRO A 103 1.42 11.39 -8.08
N THR A 104 1.76 10.33 -7.36
CA THR A 104 1.13 9.00 -7.52
C THR A 104 -0.27 8.98 -6.91
N ILE A 105 -0.44 9.60 -5.74
CA ILE A 105 -1.72 9.70 -5.03
C ILE A 105 -2.71 10.58 -5.81
N ASN A 106 -2.22 11.71 -6.31
CA ASN A 106 -3.02 12.70 -7.03
C ASN A 106 -3.10 12.44 -8.54
N ALA A 107 -2.50 11.36 -9.05
CA ALA A 107 -2.53 11.05 -10.46
C ALA A 107 -3.99 10.94 -10.95
N PRO A 108 -4.33 11.46 -12.14
CA PRO A 108 -5.64 11.20 -12.74
C PRO A 108 -5.84 9.70 -13.03
N PRO A 109 -7.08 9.23 -13.26
CA PRO A 109 -7.34 7.84 -13.64
C PRO A 109 -6.53 7.49 -14.89
N THR A 110 -5.73 6.42 -14.84
CA THR A 110 -4.99 5.95 -16.02
C THR A 110 -5.79 4.83 -16.64
N ALA A 111 -6.42 5.10 -17.80
CA ALA A 111 -7.13 4.09 -18.56
C ALA A 111 -6.13 3.05 -19.11
N GLY A 112 -5.86 1.98 -18.37
CA GLY A 112 -4.93 0.95 -18.88
C GLY A 112 -4.33 -0.06 -17.91
N PHE A 113 -4.84 -0.25 -16.69
CA PHE A 113 -4.31 -1.30 -15.81
C PHE A 113 -4.75 -2.69 -16.27
N LYS A 114 -4.06 -3.25 -17.28
CA LYS A 114 -4.16 -4.67 -17.65
C LYS A 114 -3.31 -5.51 -16.70
N LYS A 115 -3.99 -6.08 -15.70
CA LYS A 115 -3.53 -7.14 -14.77
C LYS A 115 -2.41 -6.70 -13.80
N LEU A 116 -2.60 -7.01 -12.52
CA LEU A 116 -1.58 -6.87 -11.47
C LEU A 116 -0.28 -7.56 -11.93
N PRO A 117 0.89 -6.90 -11.87
CA PRO A 117 2.14 -7.60 -12.07
C PRO A 117 2.26 -8.65 -10.97
N THR A 118 2.22 -9.92 -11.34
CA THR A 118 2.64 -10.99 -10.45
C THR A 118 4.11 -10.76 -10.16
N MET A 119 4.43 -10.26 -8.97
CA MET A 119 5.82 -10.09 -8.55
C MET A 119 6.45 -11.48 -8.52
N SER A 120 7.45 -11.68 -9.38
CA SER A 120 8.25 -12.90 -9.39
C SER A 120 8.91 -13.03 -8.03
N LYS A 121 8.66 -14.16 -7.36
CA LYS A 121 9.49 -14.58 -6.22
C LYS A 121 10.93 -14.54 -6.70
N GLN A 122 11.76 -13.68 -6.13
CA GLN A 122 13.20 -13.78 -6.31
C GLN A 122 13.61 -15.17 -5.81
N ASP A 123 14.24 -15.90 -6.73
CA ASP A 123 14.66 -17.27 -6.57
C ASP A 123 15.70 -17.35 -5.44
N SER A 124 15.28 -17.87 -4.29
CA SER A 124 16.17 -18.17 -3.17
C SER A 124 16.88 -19.48 -3.47
N SER A 125 17.86 -19.42 -4.36
CA SER A 125 18.85 -20.48 -4.53
C SER A 125 19.74 -20.54 -3.28
N LEU A 126 19.25 -21.23 -2.26
CA LEU A 126 20.06 -21.69 -1.14
C LEU A 126 21.10 -22.68 -1.69
N SER A 127 22.30 -22.16 -1.97
CA SER A 127 23.49 -22.96 -2.20
C SER A 127 23.75 -23.80 -0.94
N THR A 128 23.38 -25.08 -1.01
CA THR A 128 23.74 -26.08 -0.01
C THR A 128 25.25 -26.29 -0.09
N ARG A 129 26.01 -25.63 0.78
CA ARG A 129 27.41 -25.99 0.99
C ARG A 129 27.44 -27.29 1.78
N HIS A 130 27.87 -28.34 1.07
CA HIS A 130 28.35 -29.61 1.63
C HIS A 130 29.31 -29.36 2.80
N VAL A 131 29.03 -29.98 3.93
CA VAL A 131 30.02 -30.26 4.96
C VAL A 131 30.52 -31.68 4.69
N GLN A 132 31.79 -31.81 4.32
CA GLN A 132 32.49 -33.10 4.26
C GLN A 132 33.27 -33.29 5.55
N TRP A 133 32.95 -34.41 6.22
CA TRP A 133 33.67 -35.21 7.23
C TRP A 133 34.30 -34.50 8.44
#